data_AF-A0A2N2Y5R3-F1
#
_entry.id   AF-A0A2N2Y5R3-F1
#
_cell.length_a   1.000
_cell.length_b   1.000
_cell.length_c   1.000
_cell.angle_alpha   90.00
_cell.angle_beta   90.00
_cell.angle_gamma   90.00
#
_symmetry.space_group_name_H-M   'P 1'
#
loop_
_entity.id
_entity.type
_entity.pdbx_description
1 polymer ?
#
loop_
_entity_poly.entity_id
_entity_poly.type
_entity_poly.pdbx_seq_one_letter_code
_entity_poly.pdbx_strand_id
1 'polypeptide(L)'
;MVTEVDQRNGVINWCVTGPLRPRNEGFVDIGYYVAQGYMGLIKEWNTRIEPGRRYWFKPHRCMLQRRHSGLINAVVKQKDGSYKVRIEGLFIG
;
A
#
# COMPACT_ATOMS: atom_id res chain seq x y z
N MET A 1 6.87 -2.83 10.78
CA MET A 1 7.24 -1.76 11.74
C MET A 1 6.24 -0.63 11.58
N VAL A 2 5.61 -0.23 12.69
CA VAL A 2 4.77 0.99 12.76
C VAL A 2 5.70 2.18 12.83
N THR A 3 5.46 3.19 12.00
CA THR A 3 6.31 4.39 11.87
C THR A 3 5.68 5.61 12.52
N GLU A 4 4.35 5.66 12.63
CA GLU A 4 3.60 6.78 13.19
C GLU A 4 2.21 6.33 13.63
N VAL A 5 1.65 7.00 14.65
CA VAL A 5 0.32 6.71 15.20
C VAL A 5 -0.43 8.03 15.41
N ASP A 6 -1.62 8.14 14.82
CA ASP A 6 -2.62 9.15 15.14
C ASP A 6 -3.64 8.53 16.10
N GLN A 7 -3.48 8.83 17.38
CA GLN A 7 -4.36 8.30 18.43
C GLN A 7 -5.77 8.87 18.39
N ARG A 8 -5.96 10.06 17.82
CA ARG A 8 -7.26 10.72 17.78
C ARG A 8 -8.16 10.06 16.72
N ASN A 9 -7.57 9.69 15.59
CA ASN A 9 -8.30 9.10 14.46
C ASN A 9 -8.14 7.57 14.37
N GLY A 10 -7.31 6.97 15.22
CA GLY A 10 -7.04 5.53 15.19
C GLY A 10 -6.28 5.08 13.95
N VAL A 11 -5.48 5.96 13.35
CA VAL A 11 -4.71 5.66 12.13
C VAL A 11 -3.28 5.32 12.52
N ILE A 12 -2.78 4.22 11.98
CA ILE A 12 -1.37 3.86 12.10
C ILE A 12 -0.73 3.83 10.71
N ASN A 13 0.48 4.39 10.60
CA ASN A 13 1.31 4.24 9.41
C ASN A 13 2.30 3.11 9.66
N TRP A 14 2.40 2.17 8.71
CA TRP A 14 3.35 1.08 8.81
C TRP A 14 3.90 0.69 7.44
N CYS A 15 5.11 0.14 7.43
CA CYS A 15 5.69 -0.41 6.20
C CYS A 15 4.99 -1.72 5.84
N VAL A 16 4.53 -1.86 4.59
CA VAL A 16 4.04 -3.14 4.07
C VAL A 16 5.20 -4.14 4.02
N THR A 17 5.24 -5.04 4.99
CA THR A 17 6.25 -6.10 5.11
C THR A 17 5.64 -7.47 4.85
N GLY A 18 6.41 -8.39 4.27
CA GLY A 18 6.02 -9.80 4.21
C GLY A 18 6.02 -10.44 5.61
N PRO A 19 5.21 -11.49 5.84
CA PRO A 19 5.05 -12.18 7.12
C PRO A 19 6.18 -13.15 7.43
N LEU A 20 7.10 -13.40 6.49
CA LEU A 20 8.18 -14.39 6.65
C LEU A 20 9.04 -14.12 7.88
N ARG A 21 9.34 -12.85 8.18
CA ARG A 21 10.12 -12.48 9.35
C ARG A 21 9.27 -12.37 10.62
N PRO A 22 8.11 -11.69 10.63
CA PRO A 22 7.22 -11.65 11.79
C PRO A 22 6.75 -13.02 12.31
N ARG A 23 6.65 -14.06 11.46
CA ARG A 23 6.26 -15.41 11.89
C ARG A 23 7.30 -16.11 12.76
N ASN A 24 8.57 -15.69 12.69
CA ASN A 24 9.67 -16.28 13.46
C ASN A 24 10.01 -15.47 14.71
N GLU A 25 9.32 -14.35 14.95
CA GLU A 25 9.53 -13.42 16.07
C GLU A 25 8.19 -13.23 16.82
N GLY A 26 8.22 -12.76 18.07
CA GLY A 26 6.99 -12.41 18.79
C GLY A 26 6.31 -11.19 18.16
N PHE A 27 5.02 -11.27 17.85
CA PHE A 27 4.24 -10.19 17.23
C PHE A 27 3.01 -9.82 18.05
N VAL A 28 2.55 -8.58 17.88
CA VAL A 28 1.29 -8.09 18.44
C VAL A 28 0.22 -8.14 17.35
N ASP A 29 -0.87 -8.87 17.60
CA ASP A 29 -2.04 -8.87 16.73
C ASP A 29 -2.83 -7.57 16.93
N ILE A 30 -3.15 -6.89 15.83
CA ILE A 30 -3.88 -5.61 15.82
C ILE A 30 -5.39 -5.81 15.69
N GLY A 31 -5.87 -7.05 15.59
CA GLY A 31 -7.29 -7.37 15.43
C GLY A 31 -7.85 -6.87 14.11
N TYR A 32 -9.10 -6.41 14.11
CA TYR A 32 -9.76 -5.90 12.92
C TYR A 32 -9.18 -4.54 12.49
N TYR A 33 -8.73 -4.45 11.24
CA TYR A 33 -8.28 -3.21 10.63
C TYR A 33 -8.74 -3.11 9.18
N VAL A 34 -8.83 -1.88 8.67
CA VAL A 34 -9.06 -1.60 7.25
C VAL A 34 -7.92 -0.75 6.71
N ALA A 35 -7.45 -1.09 5.51
CA ALA A 35 -6.40 -0.31 4.85
C ALA A 35 -7.00 0.99 4.30
N GLN A 36 -6.66 2.14 4.89
CA GLN A 36 -7.07 3.46 4.36
C GLN A 36 -6.42 3.76 3.00
N GLY A 37 -5.16 3.38 2.83
CA GLY A 37 -4.46 3.55 1.57
C GLY A 37 -3.05 2.98 1.57
N TYR A 38 -2.48 2.91 0.37
CA TYR A 38 -1.08 2.59 0.16
C TYR A 38 -0.34 3.79 -0.39
N MET A 39 0.82 4.08 0.21
CA MET A 39 1.81 4.95 -0.38
C MET A 39 2.96 4.09 -0.88
N GLY A 40 3.37 4.30 -2.14
CA GLY A 40 4.35 3.44 -2.75
C GLY A 40 5.03 4.03 -3.97
N LEU A 41 5.99 3.27 -4.49
CA LEU A 41 6.71 3.56 -5.73
C LEU A 41 6.28 2.57 -6.80
N ILE A 42 5.86 3.08 -7.95
CA ILE A 42 5.60 2.31 -9.16
C ILE A 42 6.86 2.37 -10.03
N LYS A 43 7.50 1.21 -10.22
CA LYS A 43 8.69 1.06 -11.08
C LYS A 43 8.36 0.46 -12.45
N GLU A 44 7.27 -0.30 -12.54
CA GLU A 44 6.83 -1.00 -13.73
C GLU A 44 5.35 -0.70 -13.97
N TRP A 45 5.00 -0.37 -15.21
CA TRP A 45 3.62 -0.09 -15.62
C TRP A 45 3.45 -0.39 -17.12
N ASN A 46 2.25 -0.79 -17.51
CA ASN A 46 1.87 -1.05 -18.91
C ASN A 46 0.82 -0.05 -19.43
N THR A 47 0.49 0.96 -18.62
CA THR A 47 -0.51 1.97 -18.95
C THR A 47 -0.12 3.30 -18.33
N ARG A 48 -0.71 4.40 -18.81
CA ARG A 48 -0.48 5.74 -18.28
C ARG A 48 -1.06 5.85 -16.87
N ILE A 49 -0.26 6.36 -15.94
CA ILE A 49 -0.63 6.56 -14.53
C ILE A 49 -1.23 7.96 -14.37
N GLU A 50 -2.49 8.03 -13.96
CA GLU A 50 -3.25 9.28 -13.84
C GLU A 50 -3.98 9.35 -12.49
N PRO A 51 -4.04 10.53 -11.85
CA PRO A 51 -4.92 10.76 -10.72
C PRO A 51 -6.40 10.53 -11.10
N GLY A 52 -7.22 10.12 -10.15
CA GLY A 52 -8.66 9.95 -10.32
C GLY A 52 -9.07 8.67 -11.08
N ARG A 53 -8.10 7.83 -11.47
CA ARG A 53 -8.37 6.52 -12.10
C ARG A 53 -8.12 5.35 -11.16
N ARG A 54 -8.93 4.31 -11.29
CA ARG A 54 -8.75 3.04 -10.61
C ARG A 54 -7.88 2.11 -11.45
N TYR A 55 -6.85 1.56 -10.82
CA TYR A 55 -5.92 0.62 -11.45
C TYR A 55 -5.90 -0.69 -10.70
N TRP A 56 -5.65 -1.76 -11.44
CA TRP A 56 -5.25 -3.02 -10.87
C TRP A 56 -3.73 -3.07 -10.75
N PHE A 57 -3.24 -3.55 -9.61
CA PHE A 57 -1.81 -3.65 -9.34
C PHE A 57 -1.50 -4.89 -8.49
N LYS A 58 -0.22 -5.28 -8.51
CA LYS A 58 0.33 -6.35 -7.67
C LYS A 58 1.37 -5.72 -6.74
N PRO A 59 1.07 -5.58 -5.44
CA PRO A 59 2.08 -5.10 -4.50
C PRO A 59 3.19 -6.15 -4.38
N HIS A 60 4.45 -5.74 -4.51
CA HIS A 60 5.61 -6.65 -4.51
C HIS A 60 5.76 -7.43 -3.19
N ARG A 61 5.25 -6.89 -2.08
CA ARG A 61 5.31 -7.50 -0.74
C ARG A 61 3.97 -8.09 -0.26
N CYS A 62 2.91 -8.05 -1.07
CA CYS A 62 1.63 -8.61 -0.65
C CYS A 62 1.63 -10.13 -0.81
N MET A 63 1.12 -10.82 0.21
CA MET A 63 1.14 -12.29 0.33
C MET A 63 -0.24 -12.92 0.19
N LEU A 64 -1.27 -12.11 -0.08
CA LEU A 64 -2.62 -12.62 -0.31
C LEU A 64 -2.74 -13.38 -1.63
N GLN A 65 -1.74 -13.28 -2.52
CA GLN A 65 -1.78 -13.83 -3.90
C GLN A 65 -3.02 -13.38 -4.71
N ARG A 66 -3.74 -12.38 -4.23
CA ARG A 66 -4.92 -11.77 -4.84
C ARG A 66 -4.56 -10.51 -5.61
N ARG A 67 -5.40 -10.13 -6.58
CA ARG A 67 -5.24 -8.90 -7.33
C ARG A 67 -5.76 -7.74 -6.50
N HIS A 68 -5.02 -6.64 -6.47
CA HIS A 68 -5.43 -5.44 -5.75
C HIS A 68 -5.89 -4.40 -6.76
N SER A 69 -6.97 -3.67 -6.46
CA SER A 69 -7.29 -2.44 -7.17
C SER A 69 -7.46 -1.28 -6.21
N GLY A 70 -7.23 -0.07 -6.72
CA GLY A 70 -7.41 1.14 -5.94
C GLY A 70 -7.39 2.37 -6.83
N LEU A 71 -7.92 3.47 -6.30
CA LEU A 71 -7.95 4.79 -6.92
C LEU A 71 -6.62 5.49 -6.65
N ILE A 72 -5.97 6.03 -7.68
CA ILE A 72 -4.80 6.89 -7.48
C ILE A 72 -5.30 8.29 -7.14
N ASN A 73 -5.02 8.76 -5.92
CA ASN A 73 -5.41 10.09 -5.46
C ASN A 73 -4.31 11.12 -5.70
N ALA A 74 -3.05 10.69 -5.65
CA ALA A 74 -1.90 11.55 -5.91
C ALA A 74 -0.80 10.77 -6.63
N VAL A 75 -0.11 11.45 -7.55
CA VAL A 75 1.04 10.92 -8.28
C VAL A 75 2.11 11.99 -8.39
N VAL A 76 3.36 11.61 -8.13
CA VAL A 76 4.54 12.46 -8.32
C VAL A 76 5.57 11.66 -9.10
N LYS A 77 5.90 12.12 -10.31
CA LYS A 77 6.97 11.55 -11.12
C LYS A 77 8.32 11.85 -10.47
N GLN A 78 9.13 10.82 -10.32
CA GLN A 78 10.46 10.89 -9.73
C GLN A 78 11.53 11.14 -10.82
N LYS A 79 12.73 11.55 -10.40
CA LYS A 79 13.85 11.83 -11.31
C LYS A 79 14.32 10.60 -12.08
N ASP A 80 14.20 9.41 -11.48
CA ASP A 80 14.54 8.12 -12.10
C ASP A 80 13.44 7.58 -13.04
N GLY A 81 12.37 8.36 -13.26
CA GLY A 81 11.24 8.00 -14.09
C GLY A 81 10.15 7.20 -13.37
N SER A 82 10.39 6.73 -12.14
CA SER A 82 9.37 6.05 -11.32
C SER A 82 8.26 7.01 -10.86
N TYR A 83 7.17 6.47 -10.33
CA TYR A 83 6.08 7.28 -9.77
C TYR A 83 5.91 7.00 -8.28
N LYS A 84 5.93 8.05 -7.45
CA LYS A 84 5.45 7.98 -6.08
C LYS A 84 3.95 8.23 -6.09
N VAL A 85 3.17 7.31 -5.52
CA VAL A 85 1.70 7.35 -5.55
C VAL A 85 1.08 7.21 -4.18
N ARG A 86 -0.12 7.77 -4.04
CA ARG A 86 -1.07 7.43 -2.98
C ARG A 86 -2.28 6.76 -3.60
N ILE A 87 -2.60 5.56 -3.14
CA ILE A 87 -3.69 4.72 -3.60
C ILE A 87 -4.69 4.54 -2.46
N GLU A 88 -5.97 4.77 -2.70
CA GLU A 88 -7.05 4.59 -1.73
C GLU A 88 -8.21 3.77 -2.29
N GLY A 89 -9.23 3.50 -1.48
CA GLY A 89 -10.40 2.73 -1.89
C GLY A 89 -10.03 1.32 -2.34
N LEU A 90 -9.18 0.66 -1.55
CA LEU A 90 -8.59 -0.62 -1.91
C LEU A 90 -9.65 -1.71 -2.02
N PHE A 91 -9.57 -2.48 -3.09
CA PHE A 91 -10.33 -3.70 -3.29
C PHE A 91 -9.35 -4.85 -3.52
N ILE A 92 -9.55 -5.96 -2.80
CA ILE A 92 -8.73 -7.16 -2.90
C ILE A 92 -9.64 -8.29 -3.38
N GLY A 93 -9.36 -8.84 -4.56
CA GLY A 93 -10.16 -9.88 -5.22
C GLY A 93 -9.32 -10.97 -5.87
#